data_AF-A0A2V7ZEN1-F1
#
_entry.id   AF-A0A2V7ZEN1-F1
#
_cell.length_a   1.000
_cell.length_b   1.000
_cell.length_c   1.000
_cell.angle_alpha   90.00
_cell.angle_beta   90.00
_cell.angle_gamma   90.00
#
_symmetry.space_group_name_H-M   'P 1'
#
loop_
_entity.id
_entity.type
_entity.pdbx_description
1 polymer ?
#
loop_
_entity_poly.entity_id
_entity_poly.type
_entity_poly.pdbx_seq_one_letter_code
_entity_poly.pdbx_strand_id
1 'polypeptide(L)' 'MTSFFMAGSDLVQWEVTALGSTGPYKLAVHHARGTIVEYFTTTAAALSREQEIEALFLASCAPAPATAWAS' A
#
# COMPACT_ATOMS: atom_id res chain seq x y z
N MET A 1 -6.24 -12.63 1.33
CA MET A 1 -5.28 -12.30 2.42
C MET A 1 -5.48 -10.85 2.78
N THR A 2 -5.48 -10.50 4.07
CA THR A 2 -5.70 -9.12 4.54
C THR A 2 -4.63 -8.77 5.56
N SER A 3 -4.11 -7.56 5.51
CA SER A 3 -3.13 -7.04 6.46
C SER A 3 -3.31 -5.52 6.66
N PHE A 4 -2.55 -4.96 7.59
CA PHE A 4 -2.66 -3.56 8.00
C PHE A 4 -1.28 -2.97 8.30
N PHE A 5 -1.12 -1.68 8.07
CA PHE A 5 0.04 -0.89 8.53
C PHE A 5 -0.39 0.53 8.89
N MET A 6 0.46 1.26 9.63
CA MET A 6 0.23 2.65 9.99
C MET A 6 1.00 3.59 9.06
N ALA A 7 0.31 4.53 8.43
CA ALA A 7 0.90 5.64 7.68
C ALA A 7 0.70 6.93 8.51
N GLY A 8 1.68 7.25 9.36
CA GLY A 8 1.53 8.33 10.34
C GLY A 8 0.43 7.99 11.35
N SER A 9 -0.62 8.83 11.41
CA SER A 9 -1.80 8.58 12.26
C SER A 9 -2.87 7.70 11.61
N ASP A 10 -2.75 7.42 10.31
CA ASP A 10 -3.80 6.77 9.54
C ASP A 10 -3.54 5.26 9.46
N LEU A 11 -4.56 4.46 9.79
CA LEU A 11 -4.54 3.02 9.59
C LEU A 11 -4.83 2.71 8.11
N VAL A 12 -3.91 2.01 7.47
CA VAL A 12 -4.09 1.48 6.11
C VAL A 12 -4.41 -0.01 6.22
N GLN A 13 -5.51 -0.44 5.61
CA GLN A 13 -5.83 -1.85 5.41
C GLN A 13 -5.57 -2.21 3.96
N TRP A 14 -5.04 -3.39 3.69
CA TRP A 14 -5.04 -3.93 2.34
C TRP A 14 -5.51 -5.37 2.30
N GLU A 15 -6.05 -5.76 1.16
CA GLU A 15 -6.46 -7.12 0.86
C GLU A 15 -6.05 -7.56 -0.55
N VAL A 16 -5.64 -8.83 -0.67
CA VAL A 16 -5.49 -9.53 -1.94
C VAL A 16 -6.52 -10.65 -2.01
N THR A 17 -7.40 -10.57 -3.02
CA THR A 17 -8.54 -11.48 -3.21
C THR A 17 -8.47 -12.12 -4.60
N ALA A 18 -8.53 -13.45 -4.67
CA ALA A 18 -8.67 -14.15 -5.94
C ALA A 18 -10.12 -14.02 -6.45
N LEU A 19 -10.30 -13.62 -7.71
CA LEU A 19 -11.61 -13.49 -8.35
C LEU A 19 -12.08 -14.78 -9.04
N GLY A 20 -11.23 -15.79 -9.08
CA GLY A 20 -11.49 -17.13 -9.60
C GLY A 20 -10.61 -18.15 -8.88
N SER A 21 -10.70 -19.43 -9.26
CA SER A 21 -9.97 -20.52 -8.60
C SER A 21 -8.44 -20.35 -8.64
N THR A 22 -7.91 -19.67 -9.66
CA THR A 22 -6.46 -19.42 -9.84
C THR A 22 -6.15 -17.96 -10.19
N GLY A 23 -7.11 -17.05 -9.97
CA GLY A 23 -7.01 -15.63 -10.31
C GLY A 23 -8.08 -15.18 -11.32
N PRO A 24 -8.02 -13.93 -11.82
CA PRO A 24 -7.05 -12.89 -11.45
C PRO A 24 -7.20 -12.43 -9.98
N TYR A 25 -6.21 -11.72 -9.47
CA TYR A 25 -6.12 -11.27 -8.09
C TYR A 25 -6.37 -9.77 -8.01
N LYS A 26 -7.28 -9.35 -7.14
CA LYS A 26 -7.56 -7.94 -6.83
C LYS A 26 -6.74 -7.54 -5.60
N LEU A 27 -5.89 -6.52 -5.72
CA LEU A 27 -5.34 -5.78 -4.59
C LEU A 27 -6.26 -4.60 -4.31
N ALA A 28 -6.79 -4.48 -3.10
CA ALA A 28 -7.45 -3.27 -2.63
C ALA A 28 -6.70 -2.72 -1.41
N VAL A 29 -6.36 -1.44 -1.45
CA VAL A 29 -5.70 -0.70 -0.36
C VAL A 29 -6.63 0.41 0.08
N HIS A 30 -7.12 0.32 1.32
CA HIS A 30 -8.05 1.25 1.94
C HIS A 30 -7.31 2.19 2.87
N HIS A 31 -7.47 3.48 2.64
CA HIS A 31 -6.93 4.56 3.46
C HIS A 31 -8.05 5.57 3.78
N ALA A 32 -7.89 6.37 4.83
CA ALA A 32 -8.89 7.36 5.25
C ALA A 32 -9.29 8.35 4.13
N ARG A 33 -8.38 8.57 3.17
CA ARG A 33 -8.58 9.51 2.04
C ARG A 33 -9.08 8.85 0.75
N GLY A 34 -9.24 7.54 0.71
CA GLY A 34 -9.69 6.83 -0.49
C GLY A 34 -9.20 5.40 -0.58
N THR A 35 -9.55 4.74 -1.68
CA THR A 35 -9.19 3.34 -1.93
C THR A 35 -8.49 3.22 -3.27
N ILE A 36 -7.39 2.48 -3.31
CA ILE A 36 -6.71 2.04 -4.52
C ILE A 36 -7.16 0.62 -4.82
N VAL A 37 -7.55 0.35 -6.07
CA VAL A 37 -7.90 -1.01 -6.52
C VAL A 37 -7.14 -1.30 -7.81
N GLU A 38 -6.33 -2.36 -7.77
CA GLU A 38 -5.53 -2.84 -8.90
C GLU A 38 -5.75 -4.35 -9.09
N TYR A 39 -5.60 -4.85 -10.32
CA TYR A 39 -5.82 -6.25 -10.68
C TYR A 39 -4.58 -6.87 -11.30
N PHE A 40 -4.24 -8.09 -10.89
CA PHE A 40 -3.02 -8.79 -11.25
C PHE A 40 -3.31 -10.22 -11.71
N THR A 41 -2.48 -10.75 -12.59
CA THR A 41 -2.54 -12.15 -13.01
C THR A 41 -2.02 -13.11 -11.95
N THR A 42 -1.10 -12.67 -11.08
CA THR A 42 -0.51 -13.51 -10.02
C THR A 42 -0.59 -12.84 -8.66
N THR A 43 -0.70 -13.64 -7.61
CA THR A 43 -0.62 -13.17 -6.22
C THR A 43 0.71 -12.48 -5.95
N ALA A 44 1.81 -13.00 -6.50
CA ALA A 44 3.15 -12.44 -6.31
C ALA A 44 3.23 -10.99 -6.83
N ALA A 45 2.68 -10.71 -8.01
CA ALA A 45 2.66 -9.35 -8.55
C ALA A 45 1.81 -8.39 -7.70
N ALA A 46 0.66 -8.86 -7.19
CA ALA A 46 -0.17 -8.09 -6.27
C ALA A 46 0.58 -7.75 -4.97
N LEU A 47 1.36 -8.69 -4.42
CA LEU A 47 2.15 -8.48 -3.20
C LEU A 47 3.36 -7.57 -3.42
N SER A 48 4.07 -7.70 -4.55
CA SER A 48 5.13 -6.75 -4.90
C SER A 48 4.60 -5.34 -5.02
N ARG A 49 3.41 -5.17 -5.64
CA ARG A 49 2.78 -3.85 -5.73
C ARG A 49 2.36 -3.30 -4.36
N GLU A 50 1.83 -4.15 -3.51
CA GLU A 50 1.46 -3.78 -2.15
C GLU A 50 2.67 -3.23 -1.36
N GLN A 51 3.83 -3.91 -1.43
CA GLN A 51 5.07 -3.43 -0.81
C GLN A 51 5.53 -2.07 -1.34
N GLU A 52 5.39 -1.82 -2.65
CA GLU A 52 5.69 -0.51 -3.24
C GLU A 52 4.76 0.58 -2.70
N ILE A 53 3.46 0.28 -2.59
CA ILE A 53 2.46 1.22 -2.07
C ILE A 53 2.75 1.53 -0.59
N GLU A 54 3.01 0.51 0.23
CA GLU A 54 3.39 0.70 1.64
C GLU A 54 4.63 1.59 1.77
N ALA A 55 5.68 1.32 0.99
CA ALA A 55 6.89 2.16 1.00
C ALA A 55 6.60 3.62 0.64
N LEU A 56 5.72 3.88 -0.33
CA LEU A 56 5.31 5.23 -0.71
C LEU A 56 4.53 5.93 0.41
N PHE A 57 3.62 5.24 1.09
CA PHE A 57 2.91 5.77 2.25
C PHE A 57 3.89 6.14 3.38
N LEU A 58 4.78 5.22 3.75
CA LEU A 58 5.75 5.44 4.82
C LEU A 58 6.70 6.61 4.50
N ALA A 59 7.17 6.72 3.25
CA ALA A 59 7.99 7.84 2.79
C ALA A 59 7.25 9.17 2.86
N SER A 60 5.94 9.18 2.58
CA SER A 60 5.12 10.40 2.65
C SER A 60 4.87 10.89 4.08
N CYS A 61 4.97 10.01 5.07
CA CYS A 61 4.80 10.33 6.49
C CYS A 61 6.13 10.68 7.18
N ALA A 62 7.27 10.42 6.55
CA ALA A 62 8.56 10.80 7.10
C ALA A 62 8.64 12.33 7.23
N PRO A 63 9.13 12.87 8.37
CA PRO A 63 9.36 14.31 8.48
C PRO A 63 10.31 14.75 7.36
N ALA A 64 10.02 15.91 6.75
CA ALA A 64 10.91 16.48 5.75
C ALA A 64 12.33 16.56 6.34
N PRO A 65 13.38 16.20 5.57
CA PRO A 65 14.74 16.28 6.06
C PRO A 65 14.97 17.71 6.57
N ALA A 66 15.43 17.82 7.83
CA ALA A 66 15.76 19.10 8.44
C ALA A 66 16.67 19.84 7.46
N THR A 67 16.15 20.91 6.86
CA THR A 67 16.88 21.60 5.82
C THR A 67 18.10 22.22 6.46
N ALA A 68 19.27 21.67 6.13
CA ALA A 68 20.56 22.12 6.61
C ALA A 68 20.90 23.46 5.94
N TRP A 69 20.21 24.52 6.36
CA TRP A 69 20.69 25.89 6.21
C TRP A 69 21.19 26.33 7.59
N ALA A 70 22.37 25.84 7.95
CA ALA A 70 23.24 26.57 8.84
C ALA A 70 24.17 27.41 7.97
N SER A 71 24.04 28.73 8.14
CA SER A 71 24.80 29.80 7.49
C SER A 71 26.30 29.71 7.74
#